data_AF-A0A969Z621-F1
#
_entry.id   AF-A0A969Z621-F1
#
_cell.length_a   1.000
_cell.length_b   1.000
_cell.length_c   1.000
_cell.angle_alpha   90.00
_cell.angle_beta   90.00
_cell.angle_gamma   90.00
#
_symmetry.space_group_name_H-M   'P 1'
#
loop_
_entity.id
_entity.type
_entity.pdbx_description
1 polymer ?
#
loop_
_entity_poly.entity_id
_entity_poly.type
_entity_poly.pdbx_seq_one_letter_code
_entity_poly.pdbx_strand_id
1 'polypeptide(L)'
;ITIVRGTPMIVQAIIIYYGIAPFVSNLIWTPLFAGLLIITFNTAAYIAEILRSGINSIDPGQQEAARSLGFSNFQAKLYIIYPQAIKNSLPSIANEFIVNLKDSSVLFAIGVMDLYNAGNAASSSNYRKVEAFMIVAVIYLVLTLITSYVIKVLEKKRMKGGLASE
;
A
#
# COMPACT_ATOMS: atom_id res chain seq x y z
N ILE A 1 -2.07 14.18 2.81
CA ILE A 1 -1.24 13.16 3.50
C ILE A 1 -1.65 13.02 4.96
N THR A 2 -1.53 14.07 5.77
CA THR A 2 -1.78 14.01 7.23
C THR A 2 -3.17 13.54 7.63
N ILE A 3 -4.24 14.03 6.98
CA ILE A 3 -5.62 13.63 7.33
C ILE A 3 -5.85 12.14 7.06
N VAL A 4 -5.43 11.65 5.90
CA VAL A 4 -5.64 10.26 5.47
C VAL A 4 -4.84 9.28 6.33
N ARG A 5 -3.58 9.61 6.63
CA ARG A 5 -2.73 8.78 7.50
C ARG A 5 -3.09 8.92 8.99
N GLY A 6 -3.74 10.02 9.37
CA GLY A 6 -4.16 10.31 10.74
C GLY A 6 -5.56 9.83 11.09
N THR A 7 -6.29 9.22 10.16
CA THR A 7 -7.64 8.71 10.39
C THR A 7 -7.74 7.21 10.04
N PRO A 8 -8.49 6.40 10.82
CA PRO A 8 -8.61 4.97 10.52
C PRO A 8 -9.27 4.70 9.18
N MET A 9 -8.74 3.74 8.40
CA MET A 9 -9.30 3.40 7.08
C MET A 9 -10.75 2.91 7.16
N ILE A 10 -11.13 2.20 8.22
CA ILE A 10 -12.53 1.78 8.43
C ILE A 10 -13.49 2.98 8.55
N VAL A 11 -13.06 4.07 9.21
CA VAL A 11 -13.86 5.30 9.33
C VAL A 11 -13.97 5.98 7.97
N GLN A 12 -12.85 6.09 7.24
CA GLN A 12 -12.85 6.59 5.86
C GLN A 12 -13.79 5.77 4.98
N ALA A 13 -13.77 4.44 5.12
CA ALA A 13 -14.60 3.54 4.34
C ALA A 13 -16.09 3.78 4.58
N ILE A 14 -16.51 3.87 5.84
CA ILE A 14 -17.91 4.13 6.22
C ILE A 14 -18.36 5.50 5.67
N ILE A 15 -17.56 6.55 5.88
CA ILE A 15 -17.90 7.91 5.42
C ILE A 15 -18.02 7.96 3.90
N ILE A 16 -17.03 7.42 3.18
CA ILE A 16 -16.98 7.48 1.71
C ILE A 16 -18.06 6.62 1.09
N TYR A 17 -18.23 5.38 1.56
CA TYR A 17 -19.21 4.46 0.98
C TYR A 17 -20.63 4.96 1.16
N TYR A 18 -21.06 5.23 2.41
CA TYR A 18 -22.42 5.66 2.69
C TYR A 18 -22.68 7.13 2.35
N GLY A 19 -21.65 7.99 2.38
CA GLY A 19 -21.78 9.40 2.01
C GLY A 19 -21.95 9.63 0.52
N ILE A 20 -21.36 8.77 -0.33
CA ILE A 20 -21.47 8.86 -1.80
C ILE A 20 -22.70 8.11 -2.32
N ALA A 21 -23.14 7.05 -1.64
CA ALA A 21 -24.24 6.19 -2.09
C ALA A 21 -25.52 6.93 -2.55
N PRO A 22 -25.97 8.05 -1.93
CA PRO A 22 -27.15 8.78 -2.40
C PRO A 22 -27.00 9.46 -3.76
N PHE A 23 -25.76 9.69 -4.20
CA PHE A 23 -25.44 10.47 -5.40
C PHE A 23 -25.04 9.60 -6.61
N VAL A 24 -24.89 8.29 -6.41
CA VAL A 24 -24.40 7.36 -7.44
C VAL A 24 -25.28 6.11 -7.46
N SER A 25 -25.54 5.56 -8.64
CA SER A 25 -26.30 4.32 -8.77
C SER A 25 -25.60 3.16 -8.06
N ASN A 26 -26.37 2.36 -7.31
CA ASN A 26 -25.90 1.13 -6.66
C ASN A 26 -25.38 0.07 -7.66
N LEU A 27 -25.75 0.19 -8.94
CA LEU A 27 -25.20 -0.67 -10.00
C LEU A 27 -23.71 -0.38 -10.25
N ILE A 28 -23.27 0.84 -9.96
CA ILE A 28 -21.88 1.29 -10.13
C ILE A 28 -21.15 1.27 -8.79
N TRP A 29 -21.81 1.78 -7.73
CA TRP A 29 -21.23 1.94 -6.40
C TRP A 29 -21.33 0.67 -5.54
N THR A 30 -20.78 -0.43 -6.05
CA THR A 30 -20.73 -1.70 -5.31
C THR A 30 -19.73 -1.62 -4.15
N PRO A 31 -19.89 -2.42 -3.07
CA PRO A 31 -18.92 -2.49 -1.98
C PRO A 31 -17.49 -2.73 -2.45
N LEU A 32 -17.30 -3.63 -3.43
CA LEU A 32 -15.99 -3.93 -3.99
C LEU A 32 -15.38 -2.70 -4.68
N PHE A 33 -16.15 -2.01 -5.53
CA PHE A 33 -15.65 -0.83 -6.23
C PHE A 33 -15.31 0.31 -5.26
N ALA A 34 -16.18 0.58 -4.29
CA ALA A 34 -15.91 1.56 -3.25
C ALA A 34 -14.67 1.18 -2.43
N GLY A 35 -14.55 -0.09 -2.04
CA GLY A 35 -13.40 -0.62 -1.30
C GLY A 35 -12.08 -0.43 -2.05
N LEU A 36 -12.05 -0.70 -3.37
CA LEU A 36 -10.88 -0.45 -4.21
C LEU A 36 -10.49 1.03 -4.25
N LEU A 37 -11.46 1.94 -4.34
CA LEU A 37 -11.18 3.37 -4.31
C LEU A 37 -10.65 3.83 -2.94
N ILE A 38 -11.27 3.36 -1.86
CA ILE A 38 -10.88 3.70 -0.49
C ILE A 38 -9.45 3.23 -0.19
N ILE A 39 -9.13 1.97 -0.47
CA ILE A 39 -7.77 1.44 -0.24
C ILE A 39 -6.74 2.13 -1.14
N THR A 40 -7.11 2.45 -2.39
CA THR A 40 -6.23 3.19 -3.30
C THR A 40 -5.93 4.58 -2.76
N PHE A 41 -6.93 5.31 -2.28
CA PHE A 41 -6.75 6.64 -1.71
C PHE A 41 -5.91 6.61 -0.43
N ASN A 42 -6.16 5.64 0.44
CA ASN A 42 -5.39 5.44 1.65
C ASN A 42 -3.92 5.14 1.33
N THR A 43 -3.68 4.13 0.49
CA THR A 43 -2.35 3.71 0.03
C THR A 43 -1.61 4.84 -0.68
N ALA A 44 -2.29 5.64 -1.52
CA ALA A 44 -1.67 6.77 -2.21
C ALA A 44 -1.10 7.81 -1.24
N ALA A 45 -1.76 8.04 -0.10
CA ALA A 45 -1.25 8.95 0.93
C ALA A 45 0.00 8.39 1.63
N TYR A 46 0.08 7.08 1.85
CA TYR A 46 1.28 6.43 2.39
C TYR A 46 2.42 6.41 1.39
N ILE A 47 2.17 6.03 0.13
CA ILE A 47 3.17 6.05 -0.94
C ILE A 47 3.71 7.46 -1.19
N ALA A 48 2.86 8.49 -1.16
CA ALA A 48 3.32 9.88 -1.30
C ALA A 48 4.35 10.28 -0.22
N GLU A 49 4.13 9.84 1.02
CA GLU A 49 5.07 10.08 2.12
C GLU A 49 6.36 9.27 1.97
N ILE A 50 6.24 8.01 1.54
CA ILE A 50 7.38 7.14 1.26
C ILE A 50 8.26 7.78 0.19
N LEU A 51 7.67 8.25 -0.92
CA LEU A 51 8.40 8.93 -1.99
C LEU A 51 9.03 10.24 -1.52
N ARG A 52 8.33 11.03 -0.70
CA ARG A 52 8.88 12.24 -0.09
C ARG A 52 10.12 11.92 0.76
N SER A 53 10.04 10.88 1.56
CA SER A 53 11.15 10.40 2.38
C SER A 53 12.30 9.86 1.53
N GLY A 54 11.99 9.16 0.43
CA GLY A 54 12.96 8.70 -0.55
C GLY A 54 13.72 9.84 -1.23
N ILE A 55 13.03 10.94 -1.59
CA ILE A 55 13.68 12.14 -2.13
C ILE A 55 14.60 12.77 -1.08
N ASN A 56 14.13 12.91 0.16
CA ASN A 56 14.91 13.50 1.25
C ASN A 56 16.10 12.63 1.70
N SER A 57 16.13 11.35 1.33
CA SER A 57 17.25 10.44 1.63
C SER A 57 18.46 10.62 0.72
N ILE A 58 18.34 11.39 -0.36
CA ILE A 58 19.41 11.59 -1.34
C ILE A 58 20.35 12.68 -0.85
N ASP A 59 21.65 12.42 -0.96
CA ASP A 59 22.69 13.38 -0.62
C ASP A 59 22.52 14.69 -1.42
N PRO A 60 22.44 15.86 -0.74
CA PRO A 60 22.31 17.15 -1.41
C PRO A 60 23.42 17.43 -2.44
N GLY A 61 24.62 16.88 -2.24
CA GLY A 61 25.75 16.93 -3.15
C GLY A 61 25.47 16.33 -4.52
N GLN A 62 24.55 15.37 -4.65
CA GLN A 62 24.10 14.87 -5.96
C GLN A 62 23.44 15.99 -6.79
N GLN A 63 22.64 16.83 -6.12
CA GLN A 63 22.03 17.98 -6.77
C GLN A 63 23.08 19.06 -7.08
N GLU A 64 24.01 19.33 -6.15
CA GLU A 64 25.09 20.30 -6.38
C GLU A 64 26.01 19.89 -7.53
N ALA A 65 26.43 18.63 -7.58
CA ALA A 65 27.26 18.08 -8.66
C ALA A 65 26.54 18.16 -10.01
N ALA A 66 25.25 17.81 -10.08
CA ALA A 66 24.47 17.95 -11.30
C ALA A 66 24.43 19.40 -11.81
N ARG A 67 24.23 20.35 -10.89
CA ARG A 67 24.19 21.78 -11.20
C ARG A 67 25.55 22.28 -11.68
N SER A 68 26.65 21.80 -11.09
CA SER A 68 28.03 22.11 -11.53
C SER A 68 28.34 21.57 -12.92
N LEU A 69 27.69 20.48 -13.34
CA LEU A 69 27.77 19.92 -14.70
C LEU A 69 26.83 20.62 -15.70
N GLY A 70 26.18 21.72 -15.32
CA GLY A 70 25.33 22.51 -16.21
C GLY A 70 23.87 22.05 -16.31
N PHE A 71 23.44 21.06 -15.53
CA PHE A 71 22.03 20.62 -15.53
C PHE A 71 21.14 21.73 -14.93
N SER A 72 19.96 21.94 -15.52
CA SER A 72 18.90 22.74 -14.89
C SER A 72 18.37 22.05 -13.62
N ASN A 73 17.72 22.78 -12.71
CA ASN A 73 17.10 22.16 -11.52
C ASN A 73 16.10 21.05 -11.89
N PHE A 74 15.38 21.23 -13.00
CA PHE A 74 14.45 20.22 -13.49
C PHE A 74 15.19 18.99 -14.03
N GLN A 75 16.26 19.20 -14.81
CA GLN A 75 17.07 18.10 -15.35
C GLN A 75 17.77 17.33 -14.22
N ALA A 76 18.33 18.01 -13.22
CA ALA A 76 18.94 17.37 -12.05
C ALA A 76 17.91 16.50 -11.31
N LYS A 77 16.70 17.02 -11.07
CA LYS A 77 15.64 16.23 -10.43
C LYS A 77 15.20 15.04 -11.28
N LEU A 78 14.94 15.24 -12.57
CA LEU A 78 14.38 14.23 -13.45
C LEU A 78 15.37 13.09 -13.73
N TYR A 79 16.65 13.40 -13.95
CA TYR A 79 17.65 12.43 -14.38
C TYR A 79 18.46 11.82 -13.22
N ILE A 80 18.58 12.51 -12.09
CA ILE A 80 19.47 12.09 -11.00
C ILE A 80 18.65 11.80 -9.74
N ILE A 81 17.89 12.78 -9.23
CA ILE A 81 17.22 12.66 -7.92
C ILE A 81 16.04 11.68 -7.97
N TYR A 82 15.05 11.86 -8.85
CA TYR A 82 13.86 11.03 -8.86
C TYR A 82 14.12 9.54 -9.15
N PRO A 83 14.99 9.16 -10.11
CA PRO A 83 15.30 7.75 -10.32
C PRO A 83 15.93 7.09 -9.09
N GLN A 84 16.80 7.80 -8.37
CA GLN A 84 17.40 7.31 -7.11
C GLN A 84 16.34 7.24 -6.00
N ALA A 85 15.49 8.26 -5.87
CA ALA A 85 14.46 8.31 -4.84
C ALA A 85 13.47 7.15 -4.98
N ILE A 86 13.08 6.82 -6.22
CA ILE A 86 12.22 5.68 -6.52
C ILE A 86 12.92 4.38 -6.12
N LYS A 87 14.20 4.19 -6.44
CA LYS A 87 14.99 3.02 -6.02
C LYS A 87 15.04 2.88 -4.50
N ASN A 88 15.30 3.96 -3.79
CA ASN A 88 15.37 3.97 -2.32
C ASN A 88 14.00 3.73 -1.67
N SER A 89 12.92 4.13 -2.34
CA SER A 89 11.54 3.98 -1.85
C SER A 89 10.96 2.58 -2.06
N LEU A 90 11.51 1.81 -2.99
CA LEU A 90 10.94 0.52 -3.42
C LEU A 90 10.76 -0.51 -2.28
N PRO A 91 11.72 -0.69 -1.36
CA PRO A 91 11.51 -1.59 -0.21
C PRO A 91 10.31 -1.18 0.66
N SER A 92 10.19 0.12 0.93
CA SER A 92 9.07 0.66 1.71
C SER A 92 7.73 0.53 0.98
N ILE A 93 7.70 0.74 -0.34
CA ILE A 93 6.51 0.50 -1.17
C ILE A 93 6.11 -0.99 -1.15
N ALA A 94 7.08 -1.90 -1.20
CA ALA A 94 6.83 -3.33 -1.11
C ALA A 94 6.29 -3.74 0.27
N ASN A 95 6.81 -3.13 1.34
CA ASN A 95 6.26 -3.31 2.68
C ASN A 95 4.81 -2.81 2.78
N GLU A 96 4.50 -1.66 2.16
CA GLU A 96 3.12 -1.12 2.12
C GLU A 96 2.15 -2.09 1.43
N PHE A 97 2.60 -2.85 0.44
CA PHE A 97 1.79 -3.89 -0.18
C PHE A 97 1.43 -5.03 0.81
N ILE A 98 2.38 -5.45 1.65
CA ILE A 98 2.13 -6.46 2.70
C ILE A 98 1.15 -5.94 3.75
N VAL A 99 1.27 -4.65 4.11
CA VAL A 99 0.33 -3.99 5.04
C VAL A 99 -1.08 -4.01 4.44
N ASN A 100 -1.23 -3.55 3.20
CA ASN A 100 -2.52 -3.53 2.50
C ASN A 100 -3.19 -4.91 2.37
N LEU A 101 -2.41 -5.99 2.23
CA LEU A 101 -2.95 -7.35 2.20
C LEU A 101 -3.78 -7.66 3.44
N LYS A 102 -3.32 -7.20 4.62
CA LYS A 102 -4.02 -7.39 5.89
C LYS A 102 -5.07 -6.31 6.10
N ASP A 103 -4.72 -5.05 5.83
CA ASP A 103 -5.57 -3.90 6.15
C ASP A 103 -6.81 -3.84 5.26
N SER A 104 -6.78 -4.43 4.06
CA SER A 104 -7.96 -4.60 3.20
C SER A 104 -9.13 -5.30 3.91
N SER A 105 -8.85 -6.10 4.94
CA SER A 105 -9.88 -6.80 5.72
C SER A 105 -10.89 -5.86 6.36
N VAL A 106 -10.49 -4.63 6.75
CA VAL A 106 -11.40 -3.68 7.40
C VAL A 106 -12.54 -3.23 6.49
N LEU A 107 -12.42 -3.43 5.17
CA LEU A 107 -13.46 -3.13 4.19
C LEU A 107 -14.67 -4.08 4.30
N PHE A 108 -14.58 -5.16 5.09
CA PHE A 108 -15.75 -5.95 5.46
C PHE A 108 -16.87 -5.08 6.05
N ALA A 109 -16.51 -3.97 6.70
CA ALA A 109 -17.45 -3.04 7.34
C ALA A 109 -18.43 -2.37 6.36
N ILE A 110 -18.08 -2.30 5.08
CA ILE A 110 -18.95 -1.79 4.01
C ILE A 110 -19.50 -2.92 3.11
N GLY A 111 -19.31 -4.18 3.52
CA GLY A 111 -19.82 -5.35 2.80
C GLY A 111 -18.89 -5.92 1.74
N VAL A 112 -17.59 -5.59 1.75
CA VAL A 112 -16.63 -6.28 0.88
C VAL A 112 -16.48 -7.74 1.34
N MET A 113 -16.63 -8.67 0.42
CA MET A 113 -16.38 -10.09 0.65
C MET A 113 -14.89 -10.38 0.52
N ASP A 114 -14.25 -10.65 1.65
CA ASP A 114 -12.83 -10.97 1.75
C ASP A 114 -12.62 -12.18 2.69
N LEU A 115 -11.37 -12.45 3.06
CA LEU A 115 -11.03 -13.56 3.97
C LEU A 115 -11.61 -13.36 5.38
N TYR A 116 -11.64 -12.12 5.90
CA TYR A 116 -12.28 -11.84 7.18
C TYR A 116 -13.79 -12.08 7.13
N ASN A 117 -14.46 -11.66 6.06
CA ASN A 117 -15.88 -11.91 5.83
C ASN A 117 -16.17 -13.42 5.71
N ALA A 118 -15.33 -14.17 5.00
CA ALA A 118 -15.45 -15.62 4.89
C ALA A 118 -15.35 -16.32 6.26
N GLY A 119 -14.44 -15.87 7.13
CA GLY A 119 -14.36 -16.34 8.52
C GLY A 119 -15.62 -16.04 9.32
N ASN A 120 -16.16 -14.82 9.20
CA ASN A 120 -17.42 -14.44 9.82
C ASN A 120 -18.58 -15.35 9.33
N ALA A 121 -18.72 -15.55 8.03
CA ALA A 121 -19.73 -16.42 7.43
C ALA A 121 -19.61 -17.88 7.88
N ALA A 122 -18.38 -18.41 7.96
CA ALA A 122 -18.13 -19.77 8.43
C ALA A 122 -18.43 -19.94 9.94
N SER A 123 -18.18 -18.91 10.74
CA SER A 123 -18.45 -18.95 12.18
C SER A 123 -19.93 -18.76 12.55
N SER A 124 -20.69 -18.07 11.70
CA SER A 124 -22.08 -17.69 12.02
C SER A 124 -23.05 -18.87 11.93
N SER A 125 -22.72 -19.92 11.19
CA SER A 125 -23.52 -21.15 11.11
C SER A 125 -23.32 -22.10 12.30
N ASN A 126 -22.16 -22.04 12.96
CA ASN A 126 -21.78 -23.00 14.02
C ASN A 126 -21.50 -22.34 15.39
N TYR A 127 -21.57 -21.01 15.50
CA TYR A 127 -21.20 -20.20 16.66
C TYR A 127 -19.75 -20.38 17.18
N ARG A 128 -18.88 -21.00 16.37
CA ARG A 128 -17.47 -21.28 16.68
C ARG A 128 -16.54 -20.19 16.16
N LYS A 129 -16.64 -18.99 16.74
CA LYS A 129 -15.89 -17.81 16.28
C LYS A 129 -14.38 -17.96 16.46
N VAL A 130 -13.94 -18.45 17.61
CA VAL A 130 -12.50 -18.55 17.92
C VAL A 130 -11.81 -19.47 16.92
N GLU A 131 -12.38 -20.64 16.65
CA GLU A 131 -11.78 -21.62 15.75
C GLU A 131 -11.77 -21.15 14.29
N ALA A 132 -12.85 -20.51 13.84
CA ALA A 132 -12.90 -19.92 12.50
C ALA A 132 -11.83 -18.83 12.33
N PHE A 133 -11.70 -17.92 13.31
CA PHE A 133 -10.72 -16.84 13.23
C PHE A 133 -9.28 -17.29 13.47
N MET A 134 -9.04 -18.40 14.18
CA MET A 134 -7.73 -19.05 14.23
C MET A 134 -7.30 -19.53 12.84
N ILE A 135 -8.20 -20.16 12.08
CA ILE A 135 -7.92 -20.57 10.70
C ILE A 135 -7.64 -19.35 9.81
N VAL A 136 -8.49 -18.31 9.90
CA VAL A 136 -8.28 -17.04 9.16
C VAL A 136 -6.92 -16.42 9.49
N ALA A 137 -6.53 -16.38 10.76
CA ALA A 137 -5.24 -15.85 11.18
C ALA A 137 -4.06 -16.64 10.58
N VAL A 138 -4.14 -17.97 10.56
CA VAL A 138 -3.13 -18.83 9.91
C VAL A 138 -3.06 -18.55 8.42
N ILE A 139 -4.20 -18.37 7.74
CA ILE A 139 -4.21 -18.05 6.31
C ILE A 139 -3.57 -16.68 6.04
N TYR A 140 -3.93 -15.63 6.79
CA TYR A 140 -3.27 -14.33 6.66
C TYR A 140 -1.77 -14.41 6.93
N LEU A 141 -1.34 -15.22 7.90
CA LEU A 141 0.08 -15.43 8.19
C LEU A 141 0.79 -16.11 7.01
N VAL A 142 0.23 -17.17 6.46
CA VAL A 142 0.79 -17.87 5.29
C VAL A 142 0.89 -16.93 4.08
N LEU A 143 -0.17 -16.18 3.78
CA LEU A 143 -0.17 -15.17 2.73
C LEU A 143 0.93 -14.13 2.95
N THR A 144 1.03 -13.61 4.17
CA THR A 144 2.07 -12.63 4.54
C THR A 144 3.48 -13.19 4.36
N LEU A 145 3.73 -14.43 4.79
CA LEU A 145 5.04 -15.09 4.64
C LEU A 145 5.40 -15.31 3.18
N ILE A 146 4.46 -15.78 2.36
CA ILE A 146 4.66 -15.99 0.91
C ILE A 146 4.97 -14.64 0.24
N THR A 147 4.16 -13.61 0.47
CA THR A 147 4.36 -12.29 -0.11
C THR A 147 5.70 -11.68 0.31
N SER A 148 6.05 -11.78 1.60
CA SER A 148 7.32 -11.29 2.13
C SER A 148 8.52 -12.02 1.50
N TYR A 149 8.41 -13.34 1.32
CA TYR A 149 9.44 -14.13 0.66
C TYR A 149 9.62 -13.71 -0.81
N VAL A 150 8.52 -13.57 -1.56
CA VAL A 150 8.55 -13.11 -2.97
C VAL A 150 9.23 -11.74 -3.07
N ILE A 151 8.84 -10.78 -2.23
CA ILE A 151 9.44 -9.44 -2.20
C ILE A 151 10.95 -9.53 -1.93
N LYS A 152 11.37 -10.30 -0.92
CA LYS A 152 12.79 -10.47 -0.58
C LYS A 152 13.62 -11.06 -1.72
N VAL A 153 13.05 -12.02 -2.48
CA VAL A 153 13.70 -12.59 -3.67
C VAL A 153 13.85 -11.53 -4.77
N LEU A 154 12.81 -10.72 -5.00
CA LEU A 154 12.84 -9.65 -5.99
C LEU A 154 13.85 -8.54 -5.63
N GLU A 155 13.93 -8.18 -4.35
CA GLU A 155 14.92 -7.22 -3.83
C GLU A 155 16.35 -7.74 -4.02
N LYS A 156 16.62 -9.00 -3.65
CA LYS A 156 17.95 -9.61 -3.81
C LYS A 156 18.40 -9.66 -5.27
N LYS A 157 17.49 -9.92 -6.20
CA LYS A 157 17.78 -9.90 -7.65
C LYS A 157 18.14 -8.48 -8.11
N ARG A 158 17.47 -7.46 -7.59
CA ARG A 158 17.77 -6.05 -7.90
C ARG A 158 19.12 -5.59 -7.35
N MET A 159 19.45 -5.93 -6.10
CA MET A 159 20.74 -5.56 -5.50
C MET A 159 21.91 -6.18 -6.26
N LYS A 160 21.79 -7.44 -6.71
CA LYS A 160 22.80 -8.10 -7.54
C LYS A 160 22.96 -7.50 -8.94
N GLY A 161 21.91 -6.89 -9.48
CA GLY A 161 21.96 -6.21 -10.78
C GLY A 161 22.56 -4.80 -10.74
N GLY A 162 22.60 -4.15 -9.56
CA GLY A 162 23.23 -2.83 -9.38
C GLY A 162 24.74 -2.88 -9.12
N LEU A 163 25.26 -4.01 -8.61
CA LEU A 163 26.69 -4.25 -8.37
C LEU A 163 27.47 -4.71 -9.62
N ALA A 164 26.81 -4.82 -10.78
CA ALA A 164 27.44 -5.21 -12.05
C ALA A 164 27.70 -4.02 -12.99
N SER A 165 27.55 -2.79 -12.50
CA SER A 165 27.72 -1.55 -13.28
C SER A 165 28.64 -0.51 -12.61
N GLU A 166 29.45 -0.93 -11.64
CA GLU A 166 30.57 -0.16 -11.08
C GLU A 166 31.87 -0.93 -11.29
#